data_AF-M6GB96-F1
#
_entry.id   AF-M6GB96-F1
#
_cell.length_a   1.000
_cell.length_b   1.000
_cell.length_c   1.000
_cell.angle_alpha   90.00
_cell.angle_beta   90.00
_cell.angle_gamma   90.00
#
_symmetry.space_group_name_H-M   'P 1'
#
loop_
_entity.id
_entity.type
_entity.pdbx_description
1 polymer ?
#
loop_
_entity_poly.entity_id
_entity_poly.type
_entity_poly.pdbx_seq_one_letter_code
_entity_poly.pdbx_strand_id
1 'polypeptide(L)'
;MPAFTIPGLSSGQDTNLIVKKLVELEAKPIRRLEQQNSFNKAQSKAWNDLKTVTTDLQEKTRALISFTAPFAMKSIVSEPEGIISGDASRSASSGKRRIEIKELATSHQISGEKTDVNKQIPAGKFKIFSGDSEKEIEFSGGTIRDLASSIKVSAAGLVNTGLVKVDGDNYVLTLTATFSGKDRKLKFEDSNGVLQAANLVGATEPADPPKELNFLPEKDQIQIFQPEKYGISSDSKPVFKEESGKKWMEIASVTSFQFGIPTTEFKKTQKLNLPLLPNLHRKKK
;
A
#
# COMPACT_ATOMS: atom_id res chain seq x y z
N MET A 1 41.18 20.63 -98.47
CA MET A 1 41.64 20.93 -97.10
C MET A 1 40.73 22.00 -96.54
N PRO A 2 40.00 21.81 -95.42
CA PRO A 2 39.22 22.89 -94.84
C PRO A 2 40.15 23.86 -94.11
N ALA A 3 39.93 25.16 -94.31
CA ALA A 3 40.69 26.23 -93.69
C ALA A 3 40.32 26.35 -92.21
N PHE A 4 41.34 26.38 -91.35
CA PHE A 4 41.18 26.78 -89.95
C PHE A 4 40.96 28.29 -89.90
N THR A 5 39.72 28.70 -89.70
CA THR A 5 39.40 30.08 -89.32
C THR A 5 39.80 30.26 -87.87
N ILE A 6 40.80 31.12 -87.62
CA ILE A 6 41.15 31.55 -86.26
C ILE A 6 40.11 32.61 -85.86
N PRO A 7 39.20 32.32 -84.91
CA PRO A 7 38.19 33.28 -84.51
C PRO A 7 38.81 34.17 -83.45
N GLY A 8 39.27 35.34 -83.88
CA GLY A 8 39.76 36.37 -83.01
C GLY A 8 40.14 37.55 -83.87
N LEU A 9 39.42 38.66 -83.71
CA LEU A 9 39.88 40.04 -83.84
C LEU A 9 38.74 41.07 -83.97
N SER A 10 37.45 40.69 -84.04
CA SER A 10 36.41 41.69 -84.40
C SER A 10 35.10 41.79 -83.60
N SER A 11 34.87 41.15 -82.45
CA SER A 11 33.61 41.45 -81.72
C SER A 11 33.71 41.23 -80.23
N GLY A 12 33.47 42.30 -79.47
CA GLY A 12 33.05 42.31 -78.07
C GLY A 12 33.57 41.14 -77.25
N GLN A 13 34.86 41.20 -76.92
CA GLN A 13 35.50 40.24 -76.03
C GLN A 13 34.67 40.19 -74.74
N ASP A 14 33.97 39.07 -74.56
CA ASP A 14 33.18 38.79 -73.38
C ASP A 14 34.19 38.44 -72.28
N THR A 15 34.96 39.44 -71.84
CA THR A 15 36.04 39.32 -70.88
C THR A 15 35.51 38.69 -69.60
N ASN A 16 34.24 38.94 -69.28
CA ASN A 16 33.48 38.28 -68.23
C ASN A 16 33.36 36.76 -68.41
N LEU A 17 33.17 36.24 -69.64
CA LEU A 17 33.14 34.80 -69.91
C LEU A 17 34.52 34.15 -69.81
N ILE A 18 35.58 34.83 -70.26
CA ILE A 18 36.95 34.32 -70.14
C ILE A 18 37.37 34.28 -68.66
N VAL A 19 37.07 35.34 -67.90
CA VAL A 19 37.29 35.41 -66.45
C VAL A 19 36.49 34.31 -65.75
N LYS A 20 35.21 34.10 -66.08
CA LYS A 20 34.40 32.99 -65.53
C LYS A 20 35.05 31.62 -65.79
N LYS A 21 35.52 31.36 -67.00
CA LYS A 21 36.18 30.08 -67.35
C LYS A 21 37.51 29.87 -66.59
N LEU A 22 38.29 30.92 -66.37
CA LEU A 22 39.51 30.88 -65.56
C LEU A 22 39.19 30.64 -64.08
N VAL A 23 38.19 31.33 -63.53
CA VAL A 23 37.71 31.11 -62.16
C VAL A 23 37.18 29.69 -61.98
N GLU A 24 36.46 29.14 -62.96
CA GLU A 24 36.00 27.74 -62.94
C GLU A 24 37.16 26.75 -62.96
N LEU A 25 38.24 27.04 -63.70
CA LEU A 25 39.45 26.22 -63.73
C LEU A 25 40.16 26.22 -62.38
N GLU A 26 40.35 27.39 -61.78
CA GLU A 26 40.93 27.57 -60.44
C GLU A 26 40.03 27.00 -59.33
N ALA A 27 38.70 26.91 -59.56
CA ALA A 27 37.76 26.28 -58.64
C ALA A 27 37.74 24.74 -58.72
N LYS A 28 38.30 24.12 -59.77
CA LYS A 28 38.39 22.64 -59.87
C LYS A 28 39.05 21.96 -58.68
N PRO A 29 40.22 22.39 -58.17
CA PRO A 29 40.82 21.79 -56.98
C PRO A 29 39.91 21.89 -55.75
N ILE A 30 39.20 23.01 -55.58
CA ILE A 30 38.24 23.21 -54.48
C ILE A 30 37.08 22.21 -54.61
N ARG A 31 36.46 22.11 -55.79
CA ARG A 31 35.37 21.15 -56.04
C ARG A 31 35.80 19.70 -55.80
N ARG A 32 37.04 19.35 -56.16
CA ARG A 32 37.60 18.01 -55.87
C ARG A 32 37.72 17.78 -54.36
N LEU A 33 38.19 18.77 -53.60
CA LEU A 33 38.25 18.68 -52.13
C LEU A 33 36.86 18.62 -51.50
N GLU A 34 35.88 19.36 -52.01
CA GLU A 34 34.48 19.27 -51.58
C GLU A 34 33.88 17.88 -51.82
N GLN A 35 34.15 17.28 -52.98
CA GLN A 35 33.75 15.91 -53.31
C GLN A 35 34.45 14.87 -52.41
N GLN A 36 35.75 15.04 -52.14
CA GLN A 36 36.46 14.18 -51.19
C GLN A 36 35.91 14.32 -49.77
N ASN A 37 35.58 15.54 -49.35
CA ASN A 37 34.99 15.80 -48.05
C ASN A 37 33.59 15.19 -47.93
N SER A 38 32.74 15.31 -48.96
CA SER A 38 31.41 14.68 -48.97
C SER A 38 31.51 13.16 -48.93
N PHE A 39 32.45 12.57 -49.67
CA PHE A 39 32.73 11.13 -49.64
C PHE A 39 33.20 10.67 -48.25
N ASN A 40 34.18 11.35 -47.64
CA ASN A 40 34.66 11.04 -46.30
C ASN A 40 33.57 11.18 -45.24
N LYS A 41 32.69 12.19 -45.36
CA LYS A 41 31.52 12.34 -44.48
C LYS A 41 30.54 11.17 -44.62
N ALA A 42 30.26 10.74 -45.85
CA ALA A 42 29.41 9.57 -46.10
C ALA A 42 30.02 8.30 -45.51
N GLN A 43 31.33 8.10 -45.66
CA GLN A 43 32.05 6.95 -45.09
C GLN A 43 32.02 6.98 -43.56
N SER A 44 32.28 8.14 -42.93
CA SER A 44 32.18 8.31 -41.48
C SER A 44 30.78 7.99 -40.95
N LYS A 45 29.73 8.45 -41.67
CA LYS A 45 28.35 8.11 -41.34
C LYS A 45 28.09 6.60 -41.39
N ALA A 46 28.52 5.93 -42.47
CA ALA A 46 28.37 4.49 -42.60
C ALA A 46 29.08 3.71 -41.47
N TRP A 47 30.27 4.16 -41.04
CA TRP A 47 30.97 3.56 -39.90
C TRP A 47 30.26 3.79 -38.57
N ASN A 48 29.69 4.97 -38.36
CA ASN A 48 28.90 5.26 -37.16
C ASN A 48 27.60 4.45 -37.10
N ASP A 49 26.94 4.27 -38.25
CA ASP A 49 25.74 3.43 -38.35
C ASP A 49 26.08 1.97 -38.03
N LEU A 50 27.17 1.44 -38.62
CA LEU A 50 27.65 0.09 -38.32
C LEU A 50 28.01 -0.08 -36.84
N LYS A 51 28.70 0.91 -36.26
CA LYS A 51 29.04 0.91 -34.84
C LYS A 51 27.78 0.81 -33.99
N THR A 52 26.77 1.63 -34.27
CA THR A 52 25.49 1.65 -33.55
C THR A 52 24.78 0.30 -33.61
N VAL A 53 24.70 -0.29 -34.80
CA VAL A 53 24.06 -1.60 -34.99
C VAL A 53 24.83 -2.69 -34.25
N THR A 54 26.16 -2.65 -34.29
CA THR A 54 27.01 -3.65 -33.61
C THR A 54 26.93 -3.52 -32.09
N THR A 55 26.89 -2.29 -31.56
CA THR A 55 26.71 -2.05 -30.12
C THR A 55 25.34 -2.51 -29.65
N ASP A 56 24.27 -2.26 -30.40
CA ASP A 56 22.92 -2.73 -30.07
C ASP A 56 22.85 -4.27 -30.08
N LEU A 57 23.46 -4.92 -31.09
CA LEU A 57 23.56 -6.38 -31.12
C LEU A 57 24.33 -6.93 -29.92
N GLN A 58 25.45 -6.30 -29.56
CA GLN A 58 26.25 -6.70 -28.40
C GLN A 58 25.46 -6.55 -27.10
N GLU A 59 24.72 -5.46 -26.91
CA GLU A 59 23.88 -5.21 -25.74
C GLU A 59 22.76 -6.25 -25.62
N LYS A 60 22.04 -6.52 -26.72
CA LYS A 60 21.00 -7.56 -26.75
C LYS A 60 21.54 -8.95 -26.46
N THR A 61 22.70 -9.29 -27.03
CA THR A 61 23.37 -10.58 -26.79
C THR A 61 23.80 -10.71 -25.33
N ARG A 62 24.37 -9.65 -24.74
CA ARG A 62 24.72 -9.62 -23.31
C ARG A 62 23.49 -9.78 -22.42
N ALA A 63 22.37 -9.15 -22.75
CA ALA A 63 21.13 -9.29 -21.99
C ALA A 63 20.60 -10.75 -21.98
N LEU A 64 20.83 -11.50 -23.05
CA LEU A 64 20.43 -12.91 -23.18
C LEU A 64 21.36 -13.90 -22.45
N ILE A 65 22.65 -13.57 -22.32
CA ILE A 65 23.65 -14.49 -21.72
C ILE A 65 23.95 -14.12 -20.25
N SER A 66 23.65 -12.89 -19.83
CA SER A 66 23.83 -12.41 -18.46
C SER A 66 23.02 -13.22 -17.44
N PHE A 67 23.42 -13.15 -16.18
CA PHE A 67 22.64 -13.65 -15.04
C PHE A 67 21.21 -13.07 -14.97
N THR A 68 21.00 -11.92 -15.62
CA THR A 68 19.68 -11.27 -15.76
C THR A 68 18.81 -11.87 -16.88
N ALA A 69 19.28 -12.87 -17.62
CA ALA A 69 18.56 -13.45 -18.76
C ALA A 69 17.14 -13.91 -18.38
N PRO A 70 16.10 -13.62 -19.16
CA PRO A 70 14.71 -13.83 -18.75
C PRO A 70 14.28 -15.31 -18.66
N PHE A 71 15.11 -16.25 -19.10
CA PHE A 71 14.75 -17.68 -19.23
C PHE A 71 14.49 -18.40 -17.89
N ALA A 72 14.99 -17.87 -16.78
CA ALA A 72 14.78 -18.43 -15.43
C ALA A 72 13.72 -17.67 -14.62
N MET A 73 13.02 -16.70 -15.23
CA MET A 73 11.96 -15.98 -14.54
C MET A 73 10.76 -16.92 -14.31
N LYS A 74 10.23 -16.88 -13.10
CA LYS A 74 9.04 -17.63 -12.70
C LYS A 74 7.95 -16.63 -12.40
N SER A 75 6.71 -17.02 -12.68
CA SER A 75 5.54 -16.21 -12.36
C SER A 75 4.63 -17.01 -11.44
N ILE A 76 3.91 -16.30 -10.59
CA ILE A 76 2.92 -16.86 -9.69
C ILE A 76 1.56 -16.69 -10.35
N VAL A 77 0.86 -17.81 -10.56
CA VAL A 77 -0.53 -17.81 -11.02
C VAL A 77 -1.38 -18.29 -9.85
N SER A 78 -2.38 -17.50 -9.48
CA SER A 78 -3.37 -17.85 -8.47
C SER A 78 -4.64 -18.37 -9.13
N GLU A 79 -5.29 -19.33 -8.46
CA GLU A 79 -6.58 -19.87 -8.86
C GLU A 79 -7.44 -19.95 -7.59
N PRO A 80 -8.53 -19.17 -7.46
CA PRO A 80 -9.05 -18.14 -8.38
C PRO A 80 -8.09 -16.97 -8.64
N GLU A 81 -8.15 -16.42 -9.85
CA GLU A 81 -7.34 -15.26 -10.25
C GLU A 81 -7.64 -14.04 -9.36
N GLY A 82 -6.59 -13.27 -9.05
CA GLY A 82 -6.71 -11.99 -8.32
C GLY A 82 -6.69 -12.08 -6.79
N ILE A 83 -6.71 -13.28 -6.20
CA ILE A 83 -6.63 -13.44 -4.74
C ILE A 83 -5.20 -13.26 -4.23
N ILE A 84 -4.22 -13.78 -4.97
CA ILE A 84 -2.80 -13.67 -4.65
C ILE A 84 -2.05 -13.25 -5.91
N SER A 85 -1.25 -12.21 -5.78
CA SER A 85 -0.27 -11.77 -6.76
C SER A 85 1.09 -11.67 -6.09
N GLY A 86 2.16 -11.90 -6.84
CA GLY A 86 3.50 -11.69 -6.33
C GLY A 86 4.56 -12.07 -7.35
N ASP A 87 5.79 -11.70 -7.02
CA ASP A 87 6.97 -12.01 -7.81
C ASP A 87 7.65 -13.28 -7.29
N ALA A 88 7.91 -14.23 -8.18
CA ALA A 88 8.71 -15.40 -7.83
C ALA A 88 10.18 -15.13 -8.12
N SER A 89 11.04 -15.39 -7.14
CA SER A 89 12.49 -15.37 -7.36
C SER A 89 12.92 -16.47 -8.34
N ARG A 90 14.05 -16.26 -9.03
CA ARG A 90 14.61 -17.25 -9.98
C ARG A 90 14.96 -18.58 -9.31
N SER A 91 15.31 -18.55 -8.02
CA SER A 91 15.64 -19.72 -7.20
C SER A 91 14.41 -20.41 -6.61
N ALA A 92 13.19 -19.86 -6.76
CA ALA A 92 11.99 -20.46 -6.20
C ALA A 92 11.73 -21.85 -6.81
N SER A 93 11.31 -22.83 -6.00
CA SER A 93 10.94 -24.16 -6.52
C SER A 93 9.67 -24.07 -7.36
N SER A 94 9.66 -24.68 -8.54
CA SER A 94 8.44 -24.77 -9.35
C SER A 94 7.49 -25.82 -8.77
N GLY A 95 6.21 -25.50 -8.63
CA GLY A 95 5.19 -26.45 -8.16
C GLY A 95 3.88 -25.78 -7.76
N LYS A 96 2.83 -26.59 -7.61
CA LYS A 96 1.53 -26.13 -7.10
C LYS A 96 1.54 -26.14 -5.57
N ARG A 97 1.08 -25.06 -4.96
CA ARG A 97 0.97 -24.92 -3.50
C ARG A 97 -0.47 -24.54 -3.16
N ARG A 98 -1.03 -25.17 -2.12
CA ARG A 98 -2.32 -24.79 -1.55
C ARG A 98 -2.07 -23.79 -0.44
N ILE A 99 -2.65 -22.61 -0.57
CA ILE A 99 -2.54 -21.52 0.40
C ILE A 99 -3.96 -21.16 0.82
N GLU A 100 -4.18 -21.04 2.12
CA GLU A 100 -5.45 -20.62 2.71
C GLU A 100 -5.24 -19.28 3.43
N ILE A 101 -6.01 -18.26 3.05
CA ILE A 101 -5.95 -16.94 3.65
C ILE A 101 -7.01 -16.88 4.74
N LYS A 102 -6.58 -16.77 6.00
CA LYS A 102 -7.48 -16.69 7.16
C LYS A 102 -7.89 -15.25 7.48
N GLU A 103 -6.91 -14.35 7.52
CA GLU A 103 -7.08 -12.95 7.90
C GLU A 103 -6.02 -12.12 7.19
N LEU A 104 -6.39 -10.93 6.71
CA LEU A 104 -5.45 -9.99 6.12
C LEU A 104 -4.77 -9.16 7.21
N ALA A 105 -3.48 -8.91 7.04
CA ALA A 105 -2.79 -7.97 7.90
C ALA A 105 -3.34 -6.56 7.66
N THR A 106 -3.86 -5.94 8.72
CA THR A 106 -4.34 -4.56 8.70
C THR A 106 -3.36 -3.63 9.43
N SER A 107 -3.33 -2.37 9.03
CA SER A 107 -2.58 -1.33 9.73
C SER A 107 -3.39 -0.78 10.88
N HIS A 108 -2.73 -0.51 12.02
CA HIS A 108 -3.39 0.13 13.14
C HIS A 108 -3.68 1.60 12.80
N GLN A 109 -4.95 2.01 12.93
CA GLN A 109 -5.40 3.37 12.72
C GLN A 109 -6.04 3.90 14.00
N ILE A 110 -5.65 5.10 14.40
CA ILE A 110 -6.21 5.81 15.55
C ILE A 110 -6.73 7.16 15.05
N SER A 111 -8.00 7.43 15.31
CA SER A 111 -8.65 8.69 14.97
C SER A 111 -9.02 9.41 16.25
N GLY A 112 -8.65 10.68 16.33
CA GLY A 112 -9.01 11.55 17.45
C GLY A 112 -10.47 12.02 17.39
N GLU A 113 -10.86 12.82 18.36
CA GLU A 113 -12.16 13.49 18.35
C GLU A 113 -12.15 14.76 17.48
N LYS A 114 -13.36 15.27 17.23
CA LYS A 114 -13.57 16.50 16.47
C LYS A 114 -12.86 17.67 17.18
N THR A 115 -12.04 18.38 16.44
CA THR A 115 -11.30 19.54 16.93
C THR A 115 -11.47 20.70 15.97
N ASP A 116 -11.79 21.88 16.51
CA ASP A 116 -11.89 23.13 15.75
C ASP A 116 -10.52 23.49 15.17
N VAL A 117 -10.49 23.92 13.90
CA VAL A 117 -9.28 24.36 13.20
C VAL A 117 -8.55 25.51 13.90
N ASN A 118 -9.28 26.37 14.63
CA ASN A 118 -8.74 27.53 15.33
C ASN A 118 -8.28 27.20 16.76
N LYS A 119 -8.51 25.98 17.24
CA LYS A 119 -8.06 25.55 18.57
C LYS A 119 -6.54 25.56 18.62
N GLN A 120 -6.00 26.36 19.53
CA GLN A 120 -4.56 26.41 19.78
C GLN A 120 -4.14 25.20 20.62
N ILE A 121 -3.14 24.49 20.14
CA ILE A 121 -2.51 23.35 20.80
C ILE A 121 -1.17 23.84 21.37
N PRO A 122 -0.87 23.59 22.66
CA PRO A 122 0.36 24.04 23.28
C PRO A 122 1.59 23.35 22.68
N ALA A 123 2.74 24.01 22.79
CA ALA A 123 4.02 23.42 22.45
C ALA A 123 4.38 22.28 23.42
N GLY A 124 5.05 21.25 22.90
CA GLY A 124 5.50 20.15 23.74
C GLY A 124 6.16 19.02 22.96
N LYS A 125 6.63 18.02 23.69
CA LYS A 125 7.26 16.81 23.13
C LYS A 125 6.38 15.60 23.37
N PHE A 126 6.33 14.72 22.38
CA PHE A 126 5.67 13.43 22.49
C PHE A 126 6.43 12.38 21.69
N LYS A 127 6.33 11.12 22.13
CA LYS A 127 6.92 9.98 21.44
C LYS A 127 5.83 9.11 20.84
N ILE A 128 6.04 8.69 19.60
CA ILE A 128 5.23 7.71 18.91
C ILE A 128 6.04 6.42 18.78
N PHE A 129 5.46 5.31 19.21
CA PHE A 129 6.02 3.97 19.05
C PHE A 129 5.21 3.18 18.03
N SER A 130 5.88 2.45 17.14
CA SER A 130 5.27 1.48 16.23
C SER A 130 6.09 0.18 16.27
N GLY A 131 5.69 -0.73 17.17
CA GLY A 131 6.52 -1.88 17.54
C GLY A 131 7.84 -1.43 18.17
N ASP A 132 8.95 -1.90 17.62
CA ASP A 132 10.31 -1.60 18.14
C ASP A 132 10.87 -0.24 17.69
N SER A 133 10.16 0.47 16.83
CA SER A 133 10.60 1.77 16.31
C SER A 133 9.92 2.89 17.08
N GLU A 134 10.72 3.78 17.65
CA GLU A 134 10.26 4.98 18.34
C GLU A 134 10.65 6.24 17.56
N LYS A 135 9.83 7.27 17.68
CA LYS A 135 10.15 8.60 17.16
C LYS A 135 9.66 9.67 18.12
N GLU A 136 10.59 10.48 18.59
CA GLU A 136 10.30 11.68 19.36
C GLU A 136 10.01 12.86 18.42
N ILE A 137 8.96 13.60 18.74
CA ILE A 137 8.48 14.74 17.96
C ILE A 137 8.40 15.94 18.89
N GLU A 138 9.05 17.02 18.48
CA GLU A 138 8.96 18.32 19.12
C GLU A 138 7.98 19.18 18.35
N PHE A 139 6.93 19.64 19.02
CA PHE A 139 5.92 20.52 18.44
C PHE A 139 6.05 21.92 19.04
N SER A 140 6.21 22.92 18.19
CA SER A 140 6.41 24.32 18.60
C SER A 140 5.13 25.05 19.01
N GLY A 141 3.98 24.37 19.02
CA GLY A 141 2.66 24.97 19.25
C GLY A 141 2.02 25.46 17.96
N GLY A 142 0.70 25.50 17.92
CA GLY A 142 -0.06 25.93 16.74
C GLY A 142 -1.42 25.26 16.61
N THR A 143 -1.91 25.13 15.39
CA THR A 143 -3.22 24.53 15.10
C THR A 143 -3.14 23.01 14.88
N ILE A 144 -4.29 22.34 14.79
CA ILE A 144 -4.38 20.92 14.44
C ILE A 144 -3.71 20.59 13.09
N ARG A 145 -3.67 21.55 12.15
CA ARG A 145 -2.98 21.41 10.86
C ARG A 145 -1.47 21.41 11.03
N ASP A 146 -0.96 22.29 11.88
CA ASP A 146 0.46 22.39 12.17
C ASP A 146 0.93 21.12 12.87
N LEU A 147 0.15 20.62 13.85
CA LEU A 147 0.44 19.35 14.50
C LEU A 147 0.45 18.18 13.51
N ALA A 148 -0.55 18.09 12.63
CA ALA A 148 -0.62 17.04 11.61
C ALA A 148 0.59 17.09 10.65
N SER A 149 1.03 18.30 10.29
CA SER A 149 2.19 18.53 9.44
C SER A 149 3.50 18.15 10.16
N SER A 150 3.69 18.60 11.40
CA SER A 150 4.84 18.25 12.22
C SER A 150 4.95 16.73 12.42
N ILE A 151 3.85 16.03 12.66
CA ILE A 151 3.87 14.55 12.75
C ILE A 151 4.21 13.92 11.40
N LYS A 152 3.64 14.44 10.30
CA LYS A 152 3.93 13.92 8.94
C LYS A 152 5.40 13.99 8.59
N VAL A 153 6.05 15.10 8.94
CA VAL A 153 7.48 15.31 8.68
C VAL A 153 8.33 14.52 9.65
N SER A 154 8.06 14.64 10.95
CA SER A 154 8.92 14.06 11.98
C SER A 154 8.79 12.53 12.10
N ALA A 155 7.62 11.95 11.83
CA ALA A 155 7.38 10.50 11.82
C ALA A 155 7.21 9.92 10.40
N ALA A 156 7.79 10.57 9.39
CA ALA A 156 7.82 10.06 8.02
C ALA A 156 8.37 8.62 7.98
N GLY A 157 7.61 7.72 7.37
CA GLY A 157 7.95 6.28 7.28
C GLY A 157 7.41 5.44 8.43
N LEU A 158 7.13 6.01 9.60
CA LEU A 158 6.56 5.28 10.75
C LEU A 158 5.03 5.36 10.79
N VAL A 159 4.49 6.57 10.58
CA VAL A 159 3.06 6.87 10.66
C VAL A 159 2.66 7.80 9.51
N ASN A 160 1.50 7.53 8.92
CA ASN A 160 0.83 8.41 7.98
C ASN A 160 -0.23 9.24 8.70
N THR A 161 -0.24 10.54 8.45
CA THR A 161 -1.20 11.46 9.06
C THR A 161 -2.26 11.86 8.05
N GLY A 162 -3.53 11.73 8.43
CA GLY A 162 -4.69 12.13 7.66
C GLY A 162 -5.51 13.15 8.45
N LEU A 163 -5.79 14.30 7.86
CA LEU A 163 -6.68 15.29 8.44
C LEU A 163 -7.99 15.28 7.64
N VAL A 164 -9.09 14.89 8.29
CA VAL A 164 -10.40 14.76 7.65
C VAL A 164 -11.33 15.86 8.16
N LYS A 165 -11.93 16.62 7.25
CA LYS A 165 -12.95 17.62 7.57
C LYS A 165 -14.29 16.92 7.81
N VAL A 166 -14.90 17.11 8.97
CA VAL A 166 -16.16 16.42 9.32
C VAL A 166 -17.37 17.35 9.18
N ASP A 167 -17.30 18.57 9.71
CA ASP A 167 -18.39 19.55 9.64
C ASP A 167 -17.87 20.97 9.91
N GLY A 168 -18.35 21.98 9.17
CA GLY A 168 -17.97 23.38 9.36
C GLY A 168 -16.44 23.58 9.44
N ASP A 169 -15.96 23.98 10.62
CA ASP A 169 -14.53 24.18 10.93
C ASP A 169 -13.91 23.05 11.77
N ASN A 170 -14.61 21.92 11.92
CA ASN A 170 -14.16 20.76 12.68
C ASN A 170 -13.39 19.76 11.81
N TYR A 171 -12.23 19.37 12.31
CA TYR A 171 -11.37 18.36 11.72
C TYR A 171 -11.13 17.20 12.68
N VAL A 172 -10.95 16.01 12.12
CA VAL A 172 -10.51 14.81 12.83
C VAL A 172 -9.12 14.44 12.32
N LEU A 173 -8.16 14.41 13.23
CA LEU A 173 -6.81 13.93 12.95
C LEU A 173 -6.78 12.41 13.10
N THR A 174 -6.28 11.74 12.07
CA THR A 174 -6.13 10.30 11.99
C THR A 174 -4.66 9.96 11.79
N LEU A 175 -4.18 9.01 12.58
CA LEU A 175 -2.82 8.47 12.51
C LEU A 175 -2.92 7.00 12.12
N THR A 176 -2.28 6.63 11.02
CA THR A 176 -2.27 5.26 10.49
C THR A 176 -0.84 4.74 10.46
N ALA A 177 -0.58 3.57 11.05
CA ALA A 177 0.72 2.93 10.95
C ALA A 177 1.07 2.62 9.49
N THR A 178 2.30 2.92 9.07
CA THR A 178 2.76 2.61 7.71
C THR A 178 2.77 1.11 7.46
N PHE A 179 3.15 0.33 8.47
CA PHE A 179 3.26 -1.12 8.37
C PHE A 179 2.07 -1.81 9.04
N SER A 180 1.55 -2.84 8.37
CA SER A 180 0.50 -3.72 8.90
C SER A 180 1.08 -4.76 9.85
N GLY A 181 0.27 -5.22 10.82
CA GLY A 181 0.63 -6.34 11.70
C GLY A 181 0.40 -6.07 13.19
N LYS A 182 0.21 -7.15 13.97
CA LYS A 182 -0.14 -7.08 15.40
C LYS A 182 0.94 -6.44 16.27
N ASP A 183 2.21 -6.59 15.87
CA ASP A 183 3.36 -6.04 16.61
C ASP A 183 3.59 -4.55 16.29
N ARG A 184 3.01 -4.05 15.19
CA ARG A 184 3.14 -2.66 14.72
C ARG A 184 2.02 -1.76 15.23
N LYS A 185 1.50 -2.05 16.42
CA LYS A 185 0.49 -1.19 17.07
C LYS A 185 1.12 0.13 17.48
N LEU A 186 0.49 1.22 17.05
CA LEU A 186 0.80 2.56 17.54
C LEU A 186 0.59 2.67 19.05
N LYS A 187 1.62 3.12 19.77
CA LYS A 187 1.53 3.57 21.15
C LYS A 187 2.06 5.00 21.22
N PHE A 188 1.52 5.76 22.16
CA PHE A 188 1.86 7.17 22.33
C PHE A 188 2.32 7.39 23.76
N GLU A 189 3.39 8.15 23.92
CA GLU A 189 3.82 8.70 25.20
C GLU A 189 3.79 10.22 25.06
N ASP A 190 2.89 10.84 25.82
CA ASP A 190 2.62 12.26 25.74
C ASP A 190 3.02 12.92 27.06
N SER A 191 4.30 13.26 27.18
CA SER A 191 4.86 13.86 28.40
C SER A 191 4.29 15.26 28.68
N ASN A 192 3.79 15.95 27.65
CA ASN A 192 3.37 17.35 27.72
C ASN A 192 1.87 17.56 27.45
N GLY A 193 1.08 16.51 27.24
CA GLY A 193 -0.36 16.59 26.99
C GLY A 193 -0.74 17.15 25.61
N VAL A 194 0.17 17.16 24.64
CA VAL A 194 -0.05 17.71 23.29
C VAL A 194 -1.05 16.86 22.51
N LEU A 195 -0.94 15.53 22.61
CA LEU A 195 -1.84 14.57 21.94
C LEU A 195 -3.20 14.52 22.64
N GLN A 196 -3.24 14.73 23.96
CA GLN A 196 -4.48 14.91 24.71
C GLN A 196 -5.19 16.22 24.31
N ALA A 197 -4.44 17.33 24.19
CA ALA A 197 -4.99 18.62 23.76
C ALA A 197 -5.54 18.59 22.32
N ALA A 198 -4.92 17.75 21.46
CA ALA A 198 -5.38 17.45 20.11
C ALA A 198 -6.55 16.46 20.04
N ASN A 199 -7.05 15.99 21.20
CA ASN A 199 -8.06 14.94 21.34
C ASN A 199 -7.73 13.65 20.56
N LEU A 200 -6.45 13.38 20.31
CA LEU A 200 -5.97 12.21 19.56
C LEU A 200 -5.92 10.95 20.43
N VAL A 201 -5.61 11.15 21.70
CA VAL A 201 -5.52 10.10 22.71
C VAL A 201 -6.44 10.54 23.83
N GLY A 202 -7.52 9.78 24.07
CA GLY A 202 -8.31 9.96 25.27
C GLY A 202 -7.42 9.80 26.50
N ALA A 203 -7.77 10.46 27.62
CA ALA A 203 -7.08 10.29 28.90
C ALA A 203 -6.70 8.82 29.07
N THR A 204 -5.41 8.55 29.31
CA THR A 204 -4.77 7.23 29.28
C THR A 204 -5.54 6.20 30.11
N GLU A 205 -6.52 5.57 29.47
CA GLU A 205 -6.91 4.21 29.72
C GLU A 205 -6.86 3.55 28.34
N PRO A 206 -6.00 2.56 28.12
CA PRO A 206 -6.20 1.68 26.99
C PRO A 206 -7.66 1.24 27.07
N ALA A 207 -8.42 1.39 25.99
CA ALA A 207 -9.70 0.71 25.90
C ALA A 207 -9.37 -0.78 26.07
N ASP A 208 -9.56 -1.27 27.30
CA ASP A 208 -9.45 -2.67 27.66
C ASP A 208 -10.17 -3.42 26.54
N PRO A 209 -9.57 -4.48 25.96
CA PRO A 209 -10.29 -5.32 25.01
C PRO A 209 -11.66 -5.61 25.64
N PRO A 210 -12.77 -5.46 24.89
CA PRO A 210 -14.11 -5.44 25.46
C PRO A 210 -14.25 -6.60 26.45
N LYS A 211 -14.37 -6.27 27.74
CA LYS A 211 -14.47 -7.27 28.81
C LYS A 211 -15.63 -8.20 28.46
N GLU A 212 -15.32 -9.43 28.08
CA GLU A 212 -16.33 -10.46 27.85
C GLU A 212 -16.91 -10.83 29.21
N LEU A 213 -18.13 -10.37 29.47
CA LEU A 213 -18.93 -10.86 30.59
C LEU A 213 -19.58 -12.16 30.12
N ASN A 214 -18.99 -13.27 30.54
CA ASN A 214 -19.60 -14.59 30.42
C ASN A 214 -20.81 -14.61 31.35
N PHE A 215 -22.00 -14.56 30.76
CA PHE A 215 -23.24 -14.61 31.50
C PHE A 215 -23.64 -16.07 31.70
N LEU A 216 -23.96 -16.41 32.95
CA LEU A 216 -24.60 -17.67 33.30
C LEU A 216 -25.86 -17.32 34.07
N PRO A 217 -27.05 -17.47 33.47
CA PRO A 217 -28.29 -17.15 34.15
C PRO A 217 -28.47 -18.04 35.37
N GLU A 218 -28.86 -17.45 36.50
CA GLU A 218 -29.21 -18.20 37.71
C GLU A 218 -30.51 -19.00 37.49
N LYS A 219 -30.75 -20.03 38.30
CA LYS A 219 -31.88 -20.97 38.15
C LYS A 219 -33.24 -20.28 38.07
N ASP A 220 -33.38 -19.09 38.67
CA ASP A 220 -34.63 -18.32 38.70
C ASP A 220 -34.83 -17.41 37.47
N GLN A 221 -33.82 -17.28 36.60
CA GLN A 221 -33.85 -16.43 35.39
C GLN A 221 -34.06 -17.24 34.10
N ILE A 222 -34.28 -18.55 34.22
CA ILE A 222 -34.45 -19.47 33.09
C ILE A 222 -35.90 -19.92 33.05
N GLN A 223 -36.63 -19.52 32.00
CA GLN A 223 -37.99 -19.97 31.75
C GLN A 223 -38.03 -20.83 30.47
N ILE A 224 -38.90 -21.84 30.42
CA ILE A 224 -39.08 -22.64 29.21
C ILE A 224 -39.87 -21.80 28.19
N PHE A 225 -39.29 -21.59 27.02
CA PHE A 225 -39.92 -20.78 25.98
C PHE A 225 -40.86 -21.64 25.14
N GLN A 226 -42.16 -21.35 25.20
CA GLN A 226 -43.22 -21.98 24.38
C GLN A 226 -43.24 -23.52 24.42
N PRO A 227 -43.46 -24.14 25.60
CA PRO A 227 -43.39 -25.60 25.78
C PRO A 227 -44.36 -26.40 24.90
N GLU A 228 -45.57 -25.90 24.65
CA GLU A 228 -46.59 -26.59 23.85
C GLU A 228 -46.26 -26.64 22.36
N LYS A 229 -45.63 -25.57 21.83
CA LYS A 229 -45.25 -25.48 20.41
C LYS A 229 -44.07 -26.38 20.06
N TYR A 230 -43.21 -26.65 21.03
CA TYR A 230 -41.99 -27.44 20.86
C TYR A 230 -42.05 -28.83 21.53
N GLY A 231 -43.19 -29.22 22.12
CA GLY A 231 -43.42 -30.56 22.67
C GLY A 231 -42.59 -30.90 23.91
N ILE A 232 -42.38 -29.94 24.82
CA ILE A 232 -41.47 -30.05 25.96
C ILE A 232 -42.26 -30.18 27.28
N SER A 233 -41.80 -31.04 28.20
CA SER A 233 -42.33 -31.14 29.57
C SER A 233 -42.00 -29.90 30.40
N SER A 234 -42.99 -29.39 31.15
CA SER A 234 -42.95 -28.15 31.94
C SER A 234 -41.91 -28.09 33.06
N ASP A 235 -41.16 -29.17 33.33
CA ASP A 235 -40.13 -29.25 34.39
C ASP A 235 -38.70 -29.51 33.83
N SER A 236 -38.47 -29.28 32.54
CA SER A 236 -37.16 -29.46 31.91
C SER A 236 -36.17 -28.35 32.34
N LYS A 237 -35.07 -28.71 33.00
CA LYS A 237 -34.04 -27.77 33.51
C LYS A 237 -32.72 -27.92 32.73
N PRO A 238 -32.02 -26.83 32.37
CA PRO A 238 -30.72 -26.93 31.72
C PRO A 238 -29.66 -27.45 32.69
N VAL A 239 -28.73 -28.26 32.18
CA VAL A 239 -27.63 -28.82 32.96
C VAL A 239 -26.39 -27.94 32.79
N PHE A 240 -25.85 -27.45 33.89
CA PHE A 240 -24.61 -26.67 33.91
C PHE A 240 -23.42 -27.61 34.12
N LYS A 241 -22.38 -27.48 33.29
CA LYS A 241 -21.11 -28.19 33.47
C LYS A 241 -19.95 -27.21 33.54
N GLU A 242 -18.94 -27.60 34.32
CA GLU A 242 -17.72 -26.81 34.55
C GLU A 242 -16.52 -27.73 34.38
N GLU A 243 -15.63 -27.39 33.44
CA GLU A 243 -14.39 -28.14 33.20
C GLU A 243 -13.27 -27.14 32.85
N SER A 244 -12.12 -27.27 33.52
CA SER A 244 -10.92 -26.44 33.30
C SER A 244 -11.18 -24.92 33.34
N GLY A 245 -12.00 -24.44 34.29
CA GLY A 245 -12.29 -23.02 34.49
C GLY A 245 -13.22 -22.39 33.44
N LYS A 246 -13.80 -23.18 32.54
CA LYS A 246 -14.86 -22.75 31.62
C LYS A 246 -16.17 -23.43 32.00
N LYS A 247 -17.21 -22.63 32.18
CA LYS A 247 -18.54 -23.08 32.58
C LYS A 247 -19.52 -22.83 31.45
N TRP A 248 -20.25 -23.86 31.05
CA TRP A 248 -21.19 -23.79 29.94
C TRP A 248 -22.51 -24.48 30.29
N MET A 249 -23.54 -24.14 29.52
CA MET A 249 -24.86 -24.74 29.65
C MET A 249 -25.06 -25.79 28.56
N GLU A 250 -25.35 -27.03 28.95
CA GLU A 250 -25.80 -28.06 28.03
C GLU A 250 -27.30 -27.92 27.80
N ILE A 251 -27.66 -27.73 26.54
CA ILE A 251 -29.05 -27.67 26.09
C ILE A 251 -29.33 -28.94 25.27
N ALA A 252 -30.43 -29.64 25.60
CA ALA A 252 -30.89 -30.78 24.81
C ALA A 252 -31.45 -30.31 23.47
N SER A 253 -31.32 -31.12 22.41
CA SER A 253 -31.64 -30.72 21.03
C SER A 253 -33.10 -30.32 20.78
N VAL A 254 -34.01 -30.60 21.71
CA VAL A 254 -35.46 -30.35 21.59
C VAL A 254 -35.96 -29.29 22.58
N THR A 255 -35.07 -28.64 23.34
CA THR A 255 -35.47 -27.69 24.40
C THR A 255 -35.22 -26.24 24.00
N SER A 256 -36.19 -25.36 24.27
CA SER A 256 -36.11 -23.90 24.12
C SER A 256 -36.19 -23.21 25.48
N PHE A 257 -35.22 -22.33 25.77
CA PHE A 257 -35.14 -21.58 27.02
C PHE A 257 -35.11 -20.07 26.74
N GLN A 258 -35.79 -19.30 27.58
CA GLN A 258 -35.71 -17.85 27.66
C GLN A 258 -34.88 -17.47 28.89
N PHE A 259 -33.94 -16.54 28.69
CA PHE A 259 -33.04 -16.06 29.74
C PHE A 259 -33.36 -14.61 30.06
N GLY A 260 -33.61 -14.30 31.33
CA GLY A 260 -33.68 -12.92 31.82
C GLY A 260 -32.27 -12.34 31.92
N ILE A 261 -32.00 -11.22 31.23
CA ILE A 261 -30.74 -10.49 31.40
C ILE A 261 -30.90 -9.59 32.63
N PRO A 262 -30.01 -9.65 33.64
CA PRO A 262 -30.20 -8.95 34.92
C PRO A 262 -29.92 -7.44 34.90
N THR A 263 -29.46 -6.86 33.77
CA THR A 263 -29.01 -5.45 33.74
C THR A 263 -29.76 -4.64 32.69
N THR A 264 -30.38 -3.54 33.11
CA THR A 264 -31.20 -2.63 32.29
C THR A 264 -30.39 -1.67 31.42
N GLU A 265 -29.07 -1.58 31.58
CA GLU A 265 -28.20 -0.70 30.79
C GLU A 265 -26.89 -1.41 30.38
N PHE A 266 -26.69 -1.59 29.07
CA PHE A 266 -25.41 -2.00 28.50
C PHE A 266 -24.57 -0.76 28.19
N LYS A 267 -23.35 -0.67 28.75
CA LYS A 267 -22.37 0.32 28.27
C LYS A 267 -21.95 -0.05 26.84
N LYS A 268 -21.73 0.96 25.99
CA LYS A 268 -21.45 0.85 24.52
C LYS A 268 -20.26 -0.07 24.14
N THR A 269 -19.49 -0.55 25.11
CA THR A 269 -18.28 -1.37 24.96
C THR A 269 -18.38 -2.80 25.53
N GLN A 270 -19.56 -3.25 25.97
CA GLN A 270 -19.74 -4.59 26.57
C GLN A 270 -20.30 -5.61 25.57
N LYS A 271 -19.71 -6.81 25.51
CA LYS A 271 -20.23 -7.98 24.78
C LYS A 271 -20.71 -9.03 25.78
N LEU A 272 -21.97 -9.45 25.66
CA LEU A 272 -22.54 -10.55 26.42
C LEU A 272 -22.25 -11.86 25.69
N ASN A 273 -21.55 -12.78 26.34
CA ASN A 273 -21.28 -14.10 25.79
C ASN A 273 -22.01 -15.16 26.62
N LEU A 274 -22.85 -15.97 25.96
CA LEU A 274 -23.56 -17.09 26.59
C LEU A 274 -22.98 -18.41 26.04
N PRO A 275 -22.08 -19.09 26.76
CA PRO A 275 -21.47 -20.32 26.30
C PRO A 275 -22.48 -21.49 26.33
N LEU A 276 -22.94 -21.89 25.16
CA LEU A 276 -23.90 -22.99 24.96
C LEU A 276 -23.21 -24.18 24.26
N LEU A 277 -23.49 -25.39 24.73
CA LEU A 277 -23.08 -26.63 24.06
C LEU A 277 -24.32 -27.49 23.77
N PRO A 278 -24.61 -27.80 22.49
CA PRO A 278 -25.70 -28.69 22.15
C PRO A 278 -25.34 -30.13 22.50
N ASN A 279 -26.18 -30.81 23.27
CA ASN A 279 -26.00 -32.23 23.58
C ASN A 279 -26.49 -33.07 22.38
N LEU A 280 -25.65 -33.21 21.35
CA LEU A 280 -25.90 -34.14 20.26
C LEU A 280 -25.69 -35.58 20.76
N HIS A 281 -26.78 -36.25 21.13
CA HIS A 281 -26.79 -37.71 21.18
C HIS A 281 -26.57 -38.26 19.77
N ARG A 282 -25.30 -38.41 19.41
CA ARG A 282 -24.90 -39.23 18.27
C ARG A 282 -25.24 -40.68 18.66
N LYS A 283 -26.43 -41.15 18.27
CA LYS A 283 -26.73 -42.59 18.28
C LYS A 283 -25.60 -43.29 17.50
N LYS A 284 -24.64 -43.86 18.22
CA LYS A 284 -23.80 -44.92 17.66
C LYS A 284 -24.75 -46.08 17.37
N LYS A 285 -24.72 -46.56 16.12
CA LYS A 285 -25.28 -47.85 15.75
C LYS A 285 -24.72 -48.95 16.64
#